data_AF-A0A699VCI0-F1
#
_entry.id   AF-A0A699VCI0-F1
#
_cell.length_a   1.000
_cell.length_b   1.000
_cell.length_c   1.000
_cell.angle_alpha   90.00
_cell.angle_beta   90.00
_cell.angle_gamma   90.00
#
_symmetry.space_group_name_H-M   'P 1'
#
loop_
_entity.id
_entity.type
_entity.pdbx_description
1 polymer ?
#
loop_
_entity_poly.entity_id
_entity_poly.type
_entity_poly.pdbx_seq_one_letter_code
_entity_poly.pdbx_strand_id
1 'polypeptide(L)'
;EDILGVTTSSDEAIRVEADKTDPALLQFYLFSCFLSQVEPKKVSDALQDPSWVEAMHEELLQFKIQNVWTLVDCPKRVRPIGTKWVLKNNKDERGIVVRNKARLVAQGHTQEEGID
;
A
#
# COMPACT_ATOMS: atom_id res chain seq x y z
N GLU A 1 59.57 0.54 41.42
CA GLU A 1 58.52 0.86 42.39
C GLU A 1 58.04 2.27 42.02
N ASP A 2 56.85 2.53 41.47
CA ASP A 2 55.63 1.74 41.40
C ASP A 2 54.71 2.13 40.20
N ILE A 3 54.26 1.07 39.53
CA ILE A 3 52.86 0.72 39.19
C ILE A 3 52.05 1.61 38.22
N LEU A 4 51.77 0.97 37.08
CA LEU A 4 50.69 1.20 36.12
C LEU A 4 49.30 1.31 36.79
N GLY A 5 48.48 2.26 36.34
CA GLY A 5 47.09 2.36 36.78
C GLY A 5 46.20 3.15 35.82
N VAL A 6 46.09 2.71 34.57
CA VAL A 6 44.95 3.09 33.70
C VAL A 6 43.74 2.32 34.22
N THR A 7 42.89 2.98 35.01
CA THR A 7 41.55 2.48 35.30
C THR A 7 40.60 3.02 34.23
N THR A 8 40.26 2.14 33.30
CA THR A 8 39.12 2.33 32.38
C THR A 8 37.85 2.51 33.21
N SER A 9 37.30 3.72 33.23
CA SER A 9 35.89 3.94 33.57
C SER A 9 35.11 4.08 32.26
N SER A 10 34.64 2.94 31.78
CA SER A 10 33.50 2.84 30.88
C SER A 10 32.30 3.48 31.57
N ASP A 11 31.87 4.70 31.17
CA ASP A 11 30.44 5.10 31.26
C ASP A 11 30.07 6.56 30.87
N GLU A 12 30.89 7.37 30.22
CA GLU A 12 30.39 8.68 29.77
C GLU A 12 30.45 8.92 28.26
N ALA A 13 29.23 8.81 27.71
CA ALA A 13 28.74 9.56 26.57
C ALA A 13 29.25 9.13 25.19
N ILE A 14 28.81 7.94 24.77
CA ILE A 14 28.33 7.83 23.38
C ILE A 14 27.10 8.73 23.29
N ARG A 15 27.34 10.02 23.02
CA ARG A 15 26.33 10.87 22.38
C ARG A 15 26.11 10.25 21.01
N VAL A 16 25.16 9.32 20.94
CA VAL A 16 24.50 9.02 19.69
C VAL A 16 23.84 10.34 19.32
N GLU A 17 24.50 11.14 18.47
CA GLU A 17 23.79 12.15 17.71
C GLU A 17 22.64 11.38 17.06
N ALA A 18 21.43 11.63 17.55
CA ALA A 18 20.22 11.15 16.91
C ALA A 18 20.27 11.73 15.51
N ASP A 19 20.70 10.91 14.56
CA ASP A 19 20.74 11.26 13.16
C ASP A 19 19.35 11.82 12.82
N LYS A 20 19.34 13.02 12.26
CA LYS A 20 18.13 13.77 11.95
C LYS A 20 17.43 13.07 10.79
N THR A 21 16.85 11.91 11.05
CA THR A 21 16.03 11.20 10.10
C THR A 21 14.82 12.09 9.87
N ASP A 22 14.73 12.64 8.66
CA ASP A 22 13.62 13.49 8.24
C ASP A 22 12.29 12.82 8.64
N PRO A 23 11.42 13.47 9.43
CA PRO A 23 10.13 12.91 9.82
C PRO A 23 9.31 12.40 8.62
N ALA A 24 9.46 13.02 7.44
CA ALA A 24 8.82 12.56 6.21
C ALA A 24 9.41 11.24 5.70
N LEU A 25 10.74 11.05 5.82
CA LEU A 25 11.38 9.77 5.53
C LEU A 25 10.96 8.70 6.54
N LEU A 26 10.86 9.03 7.83
CA LEU A 26 10.38 8.09 8.84
C LEU A 26 8.93 7.67 8.57
N GLN A 27 8.06 8.61 8.22
CA GLN A 27 6.68 8.33 7.82
C GLN A 27 6.61 7.45 6.57
N PHE A 28 7.45 7.74 5.57
CA PHE A 28 7.56 6.93 4.35
C PHE A 28 8.06 5.50 4.64
N TYR A 29 9.11 5.35 5.44
CA TYR A 29 9.65 4.04 5.84
C TYR A 29 8.66 3.23 6.67
N LEU A 30 8.01 3.87 7.66
CA LEU A 30 6.96 3.23 8.44
C LEU A 30 5.83 2.75 7.52
N PHE A 31 5.39 3.57 6.57
CA PHE A 31 4.37 3.18 5.60
C PHE A 31 4.81 2.00 4.72
N SER A 32 6.07 1.96 4.29
CA SER A 32 6.59 0.88 3.44
C SER A 32 6.56 -0.49 4.12
N CYS A 33 6.72 -0.56 5.44
CA CYS A 33 6.62 -1.81 6.21
C CYS A 33 5.20 -2.38 6.24
N PHE A 34 4.18 -1.57 5.94
CA PHE A 34 2.79 -1.99 5.87
C PHE A 34 2.36 -2.41 4.46
N LEU A 35 3.26 -2.40 3.47
CA LEU A 35 2.94 -2.84 2.11
C LEU A 35 3.04 -4.37 2.01
N SER A 36 2.01 -4.96 1.40
CA SER A 36 2.03 -6.38 1.10
C SER A 36 2.95 -6.66 -0.08
N GLN A 37 3.96 -7.50 0.14
CA GLN A 37 4.92 -7.89 -0.90
C GLN A 37 4.31 -8.90 -1.89
N VAL A 38 3.23 -9.57 -1.48
CA VAL A 38 2.57 -10.61 -2.26
C VAL A 38 1.37 -10.03 -2.97
N GLU A 39 1.29 -10.28 -4.27
CA GLU A 39 0.13 -9.89 -5.06
C GLU A 39 -0.97 -10.97 -4.95
N PRO A 40 -2.16 -10.63 -4.41
CA PRO A 40 -3.24 -11.57 -4.21
C PRO A 40 -3.89 -11.90 -5.54
N LYS A 41 -4.15 -13.19 -5.76
CA LYS A 41 -4.81 -13.66 -6.99
C LYS A 41 -6.33 -13.60 -6.91
N LYS A 42 -6.88 -13.54 -5.69
CA LYS A 42 -8.31 -13.49 -5.41
C LYS A 42 -8.61 -12.33 -4.49
N VAL A 43 -9.78 -11.74 -4.68
CA VAL A 43 -10.28 -10.65 -3.82
C VAL A 43 -10.48 -11.15 -2.39
N SER A 44 -10.87 -12.41 -2.19
CA SER A 44 -10.99 -13.01 -0.85
C SER A 44 -9.69 -12.92 -0.05
N ASP A 45 -8.55 -13.10 -0.71
CA ASP A 45 -7.24 -13.13 -0.06
C ASP A 45 -6.80 -11.69 0.25
N ALA A 46 -7.06 -10.77 -0.68
CA ALA A 46 -6.81 -9.34 -0.52
C ALA A 46 -7.60 -8.74 0.64
N LEU A 47 -8.84 -9.19 0.87
CA LEU A 47 -9.68 -8.70 1.97
C LEU A 47 -9.20 -9.13 3.36
N GLN A 48 -8.31 -10.12 3.46
CA GLN A 48 -7.70 -10.52 4.73
C GLN A 48 -6.44 -9.72 5.05
N ASP A 49 -5.91 -8.97 4.08
CA ASP A 49 -4.70 -8.18 4.22
C ASP A 49 -5.05 -6.69 4.35
N PRO A 50 -4.77 -6.05 5.51
CA PRO A 50 -5.07 -4.65 5.72
C PRO A 50 -4.49 -3.74 4.64
N SER A 51 -3.30 -4.04 4.10
CA SER A 51 -2.66 -3.16 3.11
C SER A 51 -3.46 -3.10 1.80
N TRP A 52 -4.08 -4.21 1.43
CA TRP A 52 -4.92 -4.30 0.24
C TRP A 52 -6.30 -3.69 0.47
N VAL A 53 -6.87 -3.86 1.67
CA VAL A 53 -8.12 -3.17 2.06
C VAL A 53 -7.95 -1.65 2.01
N GLU A 54 -6.83 -1.13 2.52
CA GLU A 54 -6.52 0.29 2.41
C GLU A 54 -6.40 0.74 0.95
N ALA A 55 -5.69 -0.01 0.10
CA ALA A 55 -5.60 0.31 -1.33
C ALA A 55 -6.96 0.32 -2.03
N MET A 56 -7.89 -0.56 -1.65
CA MET A 56 -9.27 -0.57 -2.17
C MET A 56 -10.07 0.64 -1.67
N HIS A 57 -9.92 1.03 -0.41
CA HIS A 57 -10.54 2.23 0.14
C HIS A 57 -10.03 3.50 -0.53
N GLU A 58 -8.73 3.61 -0.78
CA GLU A 58 -8.13 4.74 -1.49
C GLU A 58 -8.77 4.95 -2.87
N GLU A 59 -8.95 3.88 -3.65
CA GLU A 59 -9.62 3.96 -4.97
C GLU A 59 -11.06 4.46 -4.84
N LEU A 60 -11.85 3.90 -3.90
CA LEU A 60 -13.23 4.33 -3.67
C LEU A 60 -13.30 5.78 -3.19
N LEU A 61 -12.34 6.23 -2.38
CA LEU A 61 -12.24 7.60 -1.93
C LEU A 61 -11.89 8.54 -3.08
N GLN A 62 -11.02 8.14 -3.99
CA GLN A 62 -10.69 8.92 -5.19
C GLN A 62 -11.94 9.18 -6.05
N PHE A 63 -12.82 8.19 -6.22
CA PHE A 63 -14.08 8.40 -6.94
C PHE A 63 -14.98 9.46 -6.30
N LYS A 64 -15.03 9.50 -4.95
CA LYS A 64 -15.77 10.52 -4.20
C LYS A 64 -15.14 11.90 -4.37
N ILE A 65 -13.82 12.01 -4.21
CA ILE A 65 -13.09 13.29 -4.34
C ILE A 65 -13.24 13.86 -5.74
N GLN A 66 -13.17 13.02 -6.77
CA GLN A 66 -13.30 13.42 -8.16
C GLN A 66 -14.76 13.64 -8.60
N ASN A 67 -15.75 13.30 -7.76
CA ASN A 67 -17.19 13.35 -8.08
C ASN A 67 -17.56 12.60 -9.37
N VAL A 68 -16.81 11.55 -9.70
CA VAL A 68 -17.04 10.78 -10.94
C VAL A 68 -18.12 9.71 -10.77
N TRP A 69 -18.35 9.25 -9.54
CA TRP A 69 -19.31 8.18 -9.22
C TRP A 69 -20.20 8.59 -8.06
N THR A 70 -21.48 8.22 -8.13
CA THR A 70 -22.43 8.31 -7.02
C THR A 70 -22.98 6.93 -6.75
N LEU A 71 -22.93 6.50 -5.49
CA LEU A 71 -23.55 5.25 -5.09
C LEU A 71 -25.07 5.45 -5.09
N VAL A 72 -25.78 4.68 -5.92
CA VAL A 72 -27.24 4.71 -6.04
C VAL A 72 -27.81 3.32 -5.83
N ASP A 73 -29.04 3.25 -5.32
CA ASP A 73 -29.76 1.98 -5.22
C ASP A 73 -30.00 1.39 -6.62
N CYS A 74 -29.94 0.06 -6.71
CA CYS A 74 -30.20 -0.64 -7.96
C CYS A 74 -31.64 -0.35 -8.43
N PRO A 75 -31.84 0.25 -9.62
CA PRO A 75 -33.18 0.50 -10.15
C PRO A 75 -33.93 -0.82 -10.38
N LYS A 76 -35.25 -0.80 -10.16
CA LYS A 76 -36.10 -1.98 -10.42
C LYS A 76 -36.02 -2.35 -11.90
N ARG A 77 -35.94 -3.65 -12.19
CA ARG A 77 -35.88 -4.24 -13.54
C ARG A 77 -34.58 -3.97 -14.32
N VAL A 78 -33.53 -3.44 -13.69
CA VAL A 78 -32.18 -3.37 -14.27
C VAL A 78 -31.34 -4.52 -13.73
N ARG A 79 -30.49 -5.11 -14.58
CA ARG A 79 -29.41 -5.99 -14.15
C ARG A 79 -28.13 -5.16 -14.08
N PRO A 80 -27.59 -4.88 -12.88
CA PRO A 80 -26.32 -4.16 -12.76
C PRO A 80 -25.21 -4.91 -13.47
N ILE A 81 -24.31 -4.16 -14.11
CA ILE A 81 -23.06 -4.71 -14.61
C ILE A 81 -22.24 -5.14 -13.39
N GLY A 82 -21.70 -6.35 -13.43
CA GLY A 82 -20.78 -6.81 -12.38
C GLY A 82 -19.55 -5.90 -12.29
N THR A 83 -18.85 -5.92 -11.17
CA THR A 83 -17.55 -5.25 -11.03
C THR A 83 -16.52 -6.26 -10.57
N LYS A 84 -15.25 -5.99 -10.89
CA LYS A 84 -14.12 -6.78 -10.40
C LYS A 84 -13.01 -5.85 -9.93
N TRP A 85 -12.23 -6.35 -8.98
CA TRP A 85 -11.02 -5.69 -8.52
C TRP A 85 -9.82 -6.16 -9.32
N VAL A 86 -9.02 -5.21 -9.79
CA VAL A 86 -7.69 -5.46 -10.35
C VAL A 86 -6.68 -5.01 -9.30
N LEU A 87 -5.90 -5.97 -8.80
CA LEU A 87 -4.95 -5.78 -7.72
C LEU A 87 -3.54 -5.90 -8.30
N LYS A 88 -2.69 -4.90 -8.08
CA LYS A 88 -1.33 -4.89 -8.61
C LYS A 88 -0.34 -4.19 -7.69
N ASN A 89 0.83 -4.77 -7.53
CA ASN A 89 1.94 -4.10 -6.85
C ASN A 89 2.72 -3.20 -7.81
N ASN A 90 2.82 -1.92 -7.46
CA ASN A 90 3.78 -1.02 -8.08
C ASN A 90 5.13 -1.29 -7.45
N LYS A 91 6.13 -1.54 -8.31
CA LYS A 91 7.50 -1.80 -7.91
C LYS A 91 8.41 -0.73 -8.49
N ASP A 92 9.48 -0.40 -7.77
CA ASP A 92 10.55 0.44 -8.28
C ASP A 92 11.47 -0.34 -9.25
N GLU A 93 12.50 0.33 -9.78
CA GLU A 93 13.49 -0.27 -10.67
C GLU A 93 14.26 -1.45 -10.03
N ARG A 94 14.31 -1.49 -8.69
CA ARG A 94 14.95 -2.54 -7.90
C ARG A 94 14.00 -3.69 -7.59
N GLY A 95 12.74 -3.61 -8.01
CA GLY A 95 11.70 -4.60 -7.78
C GLY A 95 11.06 -4.52 -6.38
N ILE A 96 11.34 -3.46 -5.62
CA ILE A 96 10.79 -3.24 -4.28
C ILE A 96 9.38 -2.67 -4.43
N VAL A 97 8.42 -3.23 -3.70
CA VAL A 97 7.03 -2.75 -3.70
C VAL A 97 6.98 -1.37 -3.05
N VAL A 98 6.55 -0.38 -3.82
CA VAL A 98 6.38 1.01 -3.35
C VAL A 98 4.93 1.35 -3.07
N ARG A 99 3.98 0.59 -3.63
CA ARG A 99 2.55 0.78 -3.40
C ARG A 99 1.74 -0.44 -3.80
N ASN A 100 0.76 -0.84 -2.97
CA ASN A 100 -0.32 -1.73 -3.39
C ASN A 100 -1.39 -0.90 -4.12
N LYS A 101 -1.77 -1.29 -5.33
CA LYS A 101 -2.75 -0.56 -6.15
C LYS A 101 -3.96 -1.44 -6.44
N ALA A 102 -5.13 -1.00 -6.01
CA ALA A 102 -6.40 -1.61 -6.37
C ALA A 102 -7.14 -0.73 -7.38
N ARG A 103 -7.83 -1.35 -8.33
CA ARG A 103 -8.73 -0.66 -9.27
C ARG A 103 -10.05 -1.39 -9.37
N LEU A 104 -11.15 -0.65 -9.24
CA LEU A 104 -12.47 -1.20 -9.48
C LEU A 104 -12.83 -1.00 -10.95
N VAL A 105 -13.10 -2.09 -11.67
CA VAL A 105 -13.48 -2.04 -13.09
C VAL A 105 -14.80 -2.74 -13.32
N ALA A 106 -15.56 -2.27 -14.31
CA ALA A 106 -16.75 -2.96 -14.78
C ALA A 106 -16.36 -4.32 -15.38
N GLN A 107 -17.12 -5.35 -15.03
CA GLN A 107 -17.03 -6.67 -15.63
C GLN A 107 -17.78 -6.63 -16.97
N GLY A 108 -17.06 -6.27 -18.04
CA GLY A 108 -17.59 -6.35 -19.40
C GLY A 108 -17.87 -7.79 -19.81
N HIS A 109 -18.91 -7.99 -20.61
CA HIS A 109 -19.04 -9.21 -21.42
C HIS A 109 -17.99 -9.18 -22.53
N THR A 110 -17.51 -10.37 -22.88
CA THR A 110 -16.45 -10.67 -23.84
C THR A 110 -16.50 -9.78 -25.07
N GLN A 111 -15.48 -8.94 -25.27
CA GLN A 111 -15.21 -8.42 -26.61
C GLN A 111 -14.63 -9.60 -27.40
N GLU A 112 -15.37 -10.07 -28.40
CA GLU A 112 -14.81 -10.99 -29.39
C GLU A 112 -13.84 -10.19 -30.27
N GLU A 113 -12.61 -10.68 -30.41
CA GLU A 113 -11.61 -10.07 -31.29
C GLU A 113 -12.15 -10.11 -32.74
N GLY A 114 -12.45 -8.93 -33.31
CA GLY A 114 -12.83 -8.80 -34.73
C GLY A 114 -14.30 -8.46 -35.02
N ILE A 115 -15.11 -8.04 -34.04
CA ILE A 115 -16.47 -7.54 -34.30
C ILE A 115 -16.65 -6.13 -33.72
N ASP A 116 -16.88 -5.17 -34.62
CA ASP A 116 -17.38 -3.80 -34.37
C ASP A 116 -18.87 -3.73 -34.74
#